data_AF-A0A3S2M582-F1
#
_entry.id   AF-A0A3S2M582-F1
#
_cell.length_a   1.000
_cell.length_b   1.000
_cell.length_c   1.000
_cell.angle_alpha   90.00
_cell.angle_beta   90.00
_cell.angle_gamma   90.00
#
_symmetry.space_group_name_H-M   'P 1'
#
loop_
_entity.id
_entity.type
_entity.pdbx_description
1 polymer ?
#
loop_
_entity_poly.entity_id
_entity_poly.type
_entity_poly.pdbx_seq_one_letter_code
_entity_poly.pdbx_strand_id
1 'polypeptide(L)'
;MTGKTVFETRYGFRRNQVVLANWRENPFNRWSFQNLGELVPTARVAATSGVVEIPVRDMGGLLGEKVAIAGTPETVADFLARSSTDALTVMKGGRIVGDWFAPHMDFGARHIIFSISKSLTAIIAGILEGEGVFDPEAPVTAYIPEAAGSAYGDASVRHVLDMSVSLDFEEAYLDPESAFARYRRATLWNPGGGTESLREFILTLQRLAEPHGQTFRYRSPNSDLLGLLLERASGQRFTDLMREKLWLPLGAVSEASIGVDMEGTARTAGGISVTPRDLARVGEMMRQGGMANGRRIVPEAWVRDTTSTGGSADAWQRGAMLPLFPKGRYRNKWYQTGHENGAYCGIGIHGQWLYVDPRTEVVIAKMSSQPEPVDDPLDIEIVAFFEALSRII
;
A
#
# COMPACT_ATOMS: atom_id res chain seq x y z
N MET A 1 42.71 7.95 -2.61
CA MET A 1 41.72 8.47 -1.65
C MET A 1 41.06 7.25 -1.00
N THR A 2 41.35 6.99 0.28
CA THR A 2 41.04 5.71 0.97
C THR A 2 39.95 5.85 2.06
N GLY A 3 39.10 6.87 1.96
CA GLY A 3 37.98 7.07 2.90
C GLY A 3 36.67 6.49 2.39
N LYS A 4 35.75 6.15 3.31
CA LYS A 4 34.36 5.83 2.98
C LYS A 4 33.71 7.03 2.28
N THR A 5 32.94 6.76 1.23
CA THR A 5 32.10 7.76 0.57
C THR A 5 30.99 8.26 1.49
N VAL A 6 30.37 9.40 1.14
CA VAL A 6 29.17 9.90 1.85
C VAL A 6 28.05 8.85 1.83
N PHE A 7 27.90 8.14 0.71
CA PHE A 7 26.94 7.04 0.58
C PHE A 7 27.22 5.91 1.57
N GLU A 8 28.46 5.41 1.61
CA GLU A 8 28.84 4.32 2.53
C GLU A 8 28.71 4.72 3.99
N THR A 9 28.97 5.98 4.32
CA THR A 9 28.75 6.52 5.66
C THR A 9 27.26 6.54 6.02
N ARG A 10 26.39 6.92 5.08
CA ARG A 10 24.93 7.01 5.30
C ARG A 10 24.24 5.65 5.39
N TYR A 11 24.60 4.71 4.52
CA TYR A 11 23.86 3.45 4.37
C TYR A 11 24.60 2.21 4.90
N GLY A 12 25.91 2.30 5.13
CA GLY A 12 26.72 1.19 5.63
C GLY A 12 27.16 0.18 4.57
N PHE A 13 26.87 0.42 3.28
CA PHE A 13 27.28 -0.42 2.15
C PHE A 13 27.64 0.44 0.93
N ARG A 14 28.26 -0.16 -0.10
CA ARG A 14 28.63 0.53 -1.35
C ARG A 14 27.45 0.63 -2.30
N ARG A 15 27.26 1.76 -2.97
CA ARG A 15 26.15 1.97 -3.92
C ARG A 15 26.07 0.88 -4.99
N ASN A 16 27.21 0.43 -5.52
CA ASN A 16 27.26 -0.60 -6.56
C ASN A 16 26.88 -2.02 -6.09
N GLN A 17 26.64 -2.23 -4.80
CA GLN A 17 26.13 -3.50 -4.27
C GLN A 17 24.61 -3.61 -4.38
N VAL A 18 23.89 -2.48 -4.57
CA VAL A 18 22.44 -2.50 -4.77
C VAL A 18 22.14 -2.75 -6.23
N VAL A 19 21.54 -3.90 -6.51
CA VAL A 19 21.19 -4.38 -7.85
C VAL A 19 19.77 -4.94 -7.86
N LEU A 20 19.22 -5.18 -9.05
CA LEU A 20 17.87 -5.73 -9.21
C LEU A 20 17.67 -7.08 -8.51
N ALA A 21 18.73 -7.87 -8.29
CA ALA A 21 18.63 -9.15 -7.61
C ALA A 21 18.33 -9.02 -6.10
N ASN A 22 18.89 -8.00 -5.43
CA ASN A 22 18.93 -7.91 -3.97
C ASN A 22 18.28 -6.65 -3.40
N TRP A 23 17.64 -5.81 -4.22
CA TRP A 23 17.17 -4.50 -3.76
C TRP A 23 16.14 -4.54 -2.63
N ARG A 24 15.43 -5.66 -2.42
CA ARG A 24 14.50 -5.83 -1.29
C ARG A 24 15.15 -6.41 -0.04
N GLU A 25 16.39 -6.87 -0.13
CA GLU A 25 17.09 -7.50 0.98
C GLU A 25 17.73 -6.45 1.88
N ASN A 26 17.82 -6.74 3.17
CA ASN A 26 18.59 -5.92 4.11
C ASN A 26 20.10 -6.11 3.86
N PRO A 27 20.94 -5.05 3.96
CA PRO A 27 20.59 -3.66 4.27
C PRO A 27 20.21 -2.81 3.03
N PHE A 28 20.23 -3.38 1.82
CA PHE A 28 20.07 -2.64 0.56
C PHE A 28 18.70 -1.95 0.43
N ASN A 29 17.67 -2.53 1.02
CA ASN A 29 16.32 -2.00 1.07
C ASN A 29 16.20 -0.60 1.67
N ARG A 30 17.08 -0.24 2.62
CA ARG A 30 17.15 1.12 3.21
C ARG A 30 17.36 2.22 2.18
N TRP A 31 18.10 1.93 1.12
CA TRP A 31 18.33 2.87 0.03
C TRP A 31 17.34 2.67 -1.12
N SER A 32 17.12 1.41 -1.54
CA SER A 32 16.34 1.12 -2.74
C SER A 32 14.87 1.50 -2.63
N PHE A 33 14.27 1.41 -1.44
CA PHE A 33 12.86 1.74 -1.23
C PHE A 33 12.57 3.22 -1.43
N GLN A 34 13.60 4.06 -1.29
CA GLN A 34 13.54 5.50 -1.58
C GLN A 34 13.90 5.83 -3.05
N ASN A 35 14.56 4.90 -3.76
CA ASN A 35 15.19 5.12 -5.07
C ASN A 35 14.79 4.07 -6.11
N LEU A 36 13.55 3.57 -6.02
CA LEU A 36 13.05 2.47 -6.84
C LEU A 36 13.23 2.68 -8.35
N GLY A 37 13.07 3.92 -8.83
CA GLY A 37 13.20 4.27 -10.24
C GLY A 37 14.61 4.09 -10.82
N GLU A 38 15.64 3.89 -9.99
CA GLU A 38 16.98 3.52 -10.46
C GLU A 38 17.13 2.01 -10.72
N LEU A 39 16.15 1.19 -10.35
CA LEU A 39 16.23 -0.26 -10.38
C LEU A 39 15.18 -0.90 -11.29
N VAL A 40 13.99 -0.31 -11.35
CA VAL A 40 12.87 -0.80 -12.17
C VAL A 40 12.26 0.35 -12.99
N PRO A 41 11.69 0.06 -14.17
CA PRO A 41 10.95 1.07 -14.92
C PRO A 41 9.81 1.66 -14.08
N THR A 42 9.68 2.99 -14.09
CA THR A 42 8.64 3.70 -13.35
C THR A 42 7.98 4.77 -14.22
N ALA A 43 6.69 4.97 -14.02
CA ALA A 43 5.92 6.06 -14.59
C ALA A 43 5.64 7.13 -13.52
N ARG A 44 5.64 8.40 -13.92
CA ARG A 44 5.44 9.56 -13.04
C ARG A 44 3.96 9.86 -12.87
N VAL A 45 3.59 10.29 -11.67
CA VAL A 45 2.29 10.89 -11.36
C VAL A 45 2.56 12.29 -10.80
N ALA A 46 2.29 13.31 -11.62
CA ALA A 46 2.61 14.70 -11.28
C ALA A 46 1.75 15.22 -10.12
N ALA A 47 2.34 16.07 -9.28
CA ALA A 47 1.67 16.75 -8.18
C ALA A 47 1.22 18.18 -8.57
N THR A 48 0.56 18.86 -7.63
CA THR A 48 0.13 20.25 -7.82
C THR A 48 1.36 21.15 -7.91
N SER A 49 1.48 21.92 -9.00
CA SER A 49 2.62 22.82 -9.19
C SER A 49 2.58 24.01 -8.23
N GLY A 50 3.75 24.46 -7.79
CA GLY A 50 3.90 25.66 -6.96
C GLY A 50 3.47 25.51 -5.49
N VAL A 51 3.03 24.32 -5.06
CA VAL A 51 2.77 24.05 -3.65
C VAL A 51 4.08 23.74 -2.95
N VAL A 52 4.37 24.48 -1.88
CA VAL A 52 5.52 24.25 -1.01
C VAL A 52 5.03 23.51 0.23
N GLU A 53 5.66 22.38 0.52
CA GLU A 53 5.36 21.59 1.72
C GLU A 53 5.74 22.39 2.97
N ILE A 54 4.92 22.33 4.02
CA ILE A 54 5.29 22.97 5.29
C ILE A 54 6.56 22.32 5.83
N PRO A 55 7.43 23.03 6.58
CA PRO A 55 8.64 22.40 7.13
C PRO A 55 8.32 21.19 8.02
N VAL A 56 9.33 20.33 8.23
CA VAL A 56 9.28 19.22 9.20
C VAL A 56 8.72 19.71 10.53
N ARG A 57 7.78 18.96 11.10
CA ARG A 57 7.28 19.23 12.44
C ARG A 57 7.88 18.21 13.39
N ASP A 58 8.75 18.66 14.28
CA ASP A 58 9.34 17.77 15.28
C ASP A 58 8.27 17.13 16.17
N MET A 59 8.44 15.85 16.50
CA MET A 59 7.54 15.14 17.42
C MET A 59 7.70 15.60 18.88
N GLY A 60 8.68 16.44 19.19
CA GLY A 60 8.88 17.03 20.51
C GLY A 60 9.13 15.98 21.59
N GLY A 61 8.55 16.21 22.77
CA GLY A 61 8.64 15.28 23.90
C GLY A 61 8.03 13.90 23.62
N LEU A 62 7.19 13.77 22.59
CA LEU A 62 6.50 12.52 22.25
C LEU A 62 7.47 11.37 21.97
N LEU A 63 8.67 11.66 21.43
CA LEU A 63 9.70 10.65 21.19
C LEU A 63 10.19 9.98 22.49
N GLY A 64 10.21 10.72 23.60
CA GLY A 64 10.61 10.24 24.91
C GLY A 64 9.48 9.63 25.74
N GLU A 65 8.23 9.79 25.31
CA GLU A 65 7.08 9.21 25.99
C GLU A 65 7.11 7.69 25.92
N LYS A 66 6.74 7.05 27.04
CA LYS A 66 6.65 5.59 27.13
C LYS A 66 5.25 5.14 26.76
N VAL A 67 5.17 4.26 25.76
CA VAL A 67 3.93 3.59 25.36
C VAL A 67 3.99 2.13 25.76
N ALA A 68 2.87 1.59 26.23
CA ALA A 68 2.75 0.16 26.53
C ALA A 68 2.46 -0.60 25.23
N ILE A 69 3.43 -1.39 24.76
CA ILE A 69 3.33 -2.23 23.56
C ILE A 69 3.32 -3.67 24.03
N ALA A 70 2.21 -4.37 23.82
CA ALA A 70 1.99 -5.72 24.36
C ALA A 70 2.32 -5.85 25.86
N GLY A 71 2.04 -4.80 26.65
CA GLY A 71 2.26 -4.76 28.09
C GLY A 71 3.69 -4.39 28.53
N THR A 72 4.62 -4.17 27.60
CA THR A 72 5.99 -3.72 27.90
C THR A 72 6.12 -2.22 27.61
N PRO A 73 6.56 -1.39 28.58
CA PRO A 73 6.76 0.03 28.34
C PRO A 73 8.06 0.27 27.55
N GLU A 74 7.93 0.94 26.41
CA GLU A 74 9.04 1.31 25.53
C GLU A 74 8.87 2.76 25.08
N THR A 75 9.96 3.50 24.83
CA THR A 75 9.83 4.86 24.31
C THR A 75 9.38 4.83 22.85
N VAL A 76 8.70 5.88 22.40
CA VAL A 76 8.32 6.02 20.99
C VAL A 76 9.56 5.95 20.08
N ALA A 77 10.65 6.60 20.46
CA ALA A 77 11.90 6.58 19.67
C ALA A 77 12.51 5.17 19.56
N ASP A 78 12.58 4.43 20.67
CA ASP A 78 13.16 3.08 20.69
C ASP A 78 12.34 2.12 19.80
N PHE A 79 11.00 2.22 19.88
CA PHE A 79 10.13 1.41 19.05
C PHE A 79 10.30 1.70 17.55
N LEU A 80 10.38 2.98 17.17
CA LEU A 80 10.59 3.37 15.77
C LEU A 80 11.92 2.83 15.24
N ALA A 81 12.98 2.89 16.05
CA ALA A 81 14.30 2.36 15.70
C ALA A 81 14.30 0.83 15.53
N ARG A 82 13.78 0.07 16.50
CA ARG A 82 13.80 -1.41 16.42
C ARG A 82 12.86 -1.96 15.35
N SER A 83 11.77 -1.25 15.05
CA SER A 83 10.81 -1.64 14.00
C SER A 83 11.24 -1.23 12.59
N SER A 84 12.53 -0.85 12.41
CA SER A 84 13.14 -0.41 11.15
C SER A 84 12.32 0.67 10.44
N THR A 85 11.85 1.65 11.21
CA THR A 85 11.11 2.79 10.65
C THR A 85 12.08 3.69 9.89
N ASP A 86 11.67 4.10 8.70
CA ASP A 86 12.37 5.07 7.86
C ASP A 86 11.71 6.45 7.99
N ALA A 87 10.38 6.47 8.04
CA ALA A 87 9.62 7.67 8.35
C ALA A 87 8.31 7.36 9.10
N LEU A 88 7.90 8.31 9.92
CA LEU A 88 6.58 8.39 10.55
C LEU A 88 6.03 9.80 10.33
N THR A 89 4.82 9.93 9.79
CA THR A 89 4.04 11.17 9.85
C THR A 89 2.75 10.87 10.59
N VAL A 90 2.42 11.72 11.57
CA VAL A 90 1.16 11.64 12.30
C VAL A 90 0.32 12.88 12.07
N MET A 91 -0.96 12.68 11.79
CA MET A 91 -1.97 13.72 11.74
C MET A 91 -3.02 13.50 12.84
N LYS A 92 -3.56 14.59 13.37
CA LYS A 92 -4.74 14.59 14.26
C LYS A 92 -5.70 15.70 13.86
N GLY A 93 -6.97 15.36 13.67
CA GLY A 93 -8.01 16.34 13.30
C GLY A 93 -7.67 17.15 12.06
N GLY A 94 -7.08 16.51 11.04
CA GLY A 94 -6.69 17.15 9.78
C GLY A 94 -5.39 17.95 9.81
N ARG A 95 -4.62 17.92 10.90
CA ARG A 95 -3.36 18.67 11.05
C ARG A 95 -2.19 17.72 11.29
N ILE A 96 -1.05 18.01 10.65
CA ILE A 96 0.22 17.32 10.97
C ILE A 96 0.63 17.70 12.39
N VAL A 97 0.78 16.70 13.25
CA VAL A 97 1.20 16.87 14.64
C VAL A 97 2.68 16.58 14.84
N GLY A 98 3.27 15.71 14.03
CA GLY A 98 4.70 15.43 14.05
C GLY A 98 5.15 14.52 12.92
N ASP A 99 6.42 14.65 12.58
CA ASP A 99 7.16 13.79 11.67
C ASP A 99 8.42 13.27 12.38
N TRP A 100 8.82 12.06 12.04
CA TRP A 100 10.10 11.48 12.42
C TRP A 100 10.71 10.81 11.19
N PHE A 101 12.02 10.93 11.05
CA PHE A 101 12.79 10.36 9.94
C PHE A 101 14.04 9.66 10.47
N ALA A 102 14.33 8.47 9.93
CA ALA A 102 15.58 7.80 10.20
C ALA A 102 16.77 8.57 9.60
N PRO A 103 18.00 8.39 10.11
CA PRO A 103 19.19 9.09 9.60
C PRO A 103 19.45 8.90 8.09
N HIS A 104 18.92 7.82 7.50
CA HIS A 104 19.07 7.51 6.09
C HIS A 104 17.90 7.97 5.21
N MET A 105 16.87 8.64 5.75
CA MET A 105 15.73 9.16 5.00
C MET A 105 15.61 10.69 5.09
N ASP A 106 15.60 11.36 3.94
CA ASP A 106 15.46 12.82 3.88
C ASP A 106 13.98 13.23 3.89
N PHE A 107 13.70 14.41 4.46
CA PHE A 107 12.38 15.01 4.34
C PHE A 107 12.00 15.25 2.88
N GLY A 108 10.78 14.86 2.50
CA GLY A 108 10.30 14.95 1.12
C GLY A 108 10.78 13.83 0.20
N ALA A 109 11.59 12.88 0.70
CA ALA A 109 11.91 11.68 -0.07
C ALA A 109 10.65 10.81 -0.24
N ARG A 110 10.49 10.25 -1.45
CA ARG A 110 9.47 9.23 -1.71
C ARG A 110 9.93 7.91 -1.14
N HIS A 111 8.98 7.05 -0.81
CA HIS A 111 9.21 5.68 -0.40
C HIS A 111 8.20 4.77 -1.08
N ILE A 112 8.60 3.58 -1.53
CA ILE A 112 7.65 2.56 -2.00
C ILE A 112 6.72 2.15 -0.85
N ILE A 113 5.41 2.18 -1.10
CA ILE A 113 4.40 1.85 -0.08
C ILE A 113 3.90 0.40 -0.17
N PHE A 114 4.52 -0.38 -1.05
CA PHE A 114 4.14 -1.75 -1.35
C PHE A 114 2.61 -1.88 -1.42
N SER A 115 2.03 -2.79 -0.65
CA SER A 115 0.64 -3.17 -0.81
C SER A 115 -0.39 -2.14 -0.34
N ILE A 116 0.03 -1.02 0.26
CA ILE A 116 -0.85 0.15 0.40
C ILE A 116 -1.24 0.71 -0.98
N SER A 117 -0.46 0.43 -2.02
CA SER A 117 -0.82 0.73 -3.42
C SER A 117 -2.20 0.17 -3.81
N LYS A 118 -2.57 -0.99 -3.25
CA LYS A 118 -3.88 -1.63 -3.48
C LYS A 118 -5.01 -0.74 -2.98
N SER A 119 -4.83 -0.16 -1.80
CA SER A 119 -5.78 0.74 -1.15
C SER A 119 -5.99 2.03 -1.95
N LEU A 120 -4.91 2.60 -2.52
CA LEU A 120 -4.99 3.75 -3.44
C LEU A 120 -5.66 3.38 -4.78
N THR A 121 -5.41 2.16 -5.28
CA THR A 121 -6.06 1.65 -6.50
C THR A 121 -7.58 1.52 -6.30
N ALA A 122 -8.02 1.03 -5.14
CA ALA A 122 -9.44 0.93 -4.83
C ALA A 122 -10.12 2.28 -4.55
N ILE A 123 -9.37 3.30 -4.12
CA ILE A 123 -9.89 4.68 -4.09
C ILE A 123 -10.26 5.13 -5.50
N ILE A 124 -9.40 4.89 -6.50
CA ILE A 124 -9.68 5.22 -7.90
C ILE A 124 -10.91 4.43 -8.40
N ALA A 125 -11.02 3.16 -8.03
CA ALA A 125 -12.22 2.36 -8.32
C ALA A 125 -13.51 2.99 -7.79
N GLY A 126 -13.50 3.47 -6.53
CA GLY A 126 -14.64 4.16 -5.94
C GLY A 126 -14.98 5.49 -6.60
N ILE A 127 -13.98 6.22 -7.09
CA ILE A 127 -14.21 7.45 -7.86
C ILE A 127 -14.91 7.12 -9.19
N LEU A 128 -14.42 6.11 -9.92
CA LEU A 128 -15.01 5.69 -11.19
C LEU A 128 -16.41 5.06 -11.02
N GLU A 129 -16.67 4.39 -9.89
CA GLU A 129 -18.00 3.90 -9.54
C GLU A 129 -18.98 5.05 -9.31
N GLY A 130 -18.59 6.06 -8.53
CA GLY A 130 -19.40 7.26 -8.35
C GLY A 130 -19.66 8.06 -9.62
N GLU A 131 -18.79 7.93 -10.62
CA GLU A 131 -18.95 8.52 -11.96
C GLU A 131 -19.82 7.65 -12.89
N GLY A 132 -20.20 6.45 -12.47
CA GLY A 132 -21.03 5.52 -13.24
C GLY A 132 -20.29 4.82 -14.39
N VAL A 133 -18.94 4.85 -14.40
CA VAL A 133 -18.13 4.20 -15.45
C VAL A 133 -17.56 2.85 -15.02
N PHE A 134 -17.69 2.51 -13.73
CA PHE A 134 -17.18 1.27 -13.15
C PHE A 134 -18.20 0.63 -12.21
N ASP A 135 -18.60 -0.60 -12.51
CA ASP A 135 -19.54 -1.39 -11.70
C ASP A 135 -18.80 -2.52 -10.97
N PRO A 136 -18.71 -2.48 -9.63
CA PRO A 136 -18.15 -3.57 -8.83
C PRO A 136 -18.89 -4.90 -8.97
N GLU A 137 -20.18 -4.92 -9.28
CA GLU A 137 -20.94 -6.16 -9.32
C GLU A 137 -20.92 -6.82 -10.71
N ALA A 138 -20.41 -6.11 -11.73
CA ALA A 138 -20.23 -6.65 -13.07
C ALA A 138 -19.20 -7.81 -13.10
N PRO A 139 -19.35 -8.77 -14.04
CA PRO A 139 -18.34 -9.79 -14.26
C PRO A 139 -17.04 -9.15 -14.79
N VAL A 140 -15.89 -9.69 -14.40
CA VAL A 140 -14.57 -9.22 -14.89
C VAL A 140 -14.51 -9.19 -16.42
N THR A 141 -15.14 -10.18 -17.06
CA THR A 141 -15.19 -10.34 -18.52
C THR A 141 -15.97 -9.24 -19.23
N ALA A 142 -16.78 -8.44 -18.53
CA ALA A 142 -17.40 -7.23 -19.11
C ALA A 142 -16.34 -6.18 -19.49
N TYR A 143 -15.23 -6.10 -18.74
CA TYR A 143 -14.15 -5.14 -18.98
C TYR A 143 -12.94 -5.78 -19.65
N ILE A 144 -12.64 -7.04 -19.35
CA ILE A 144 -11.50 -7.80 -19.89
C ILE A 144 -12.01 -9.14 -20.44
N PRO A 145 -12.59 -9.17 -21.66
CA PRO A 145 -13.09 -10.41 -22.28
C PRO A 145 -12.04 -11.52 -22.35
N GLU A 146 -10.76 -11.15 -22.49
CA GLU A 146 -9.63 -12.09 -22.54
C GLU A 146 -9.41 -12.85 -21.22
N ALA A 147 -10.06 -12.46 -20.12
CA ALA A 147 -10.00 -13.16 -18.84
C ALA A 147 -10.85 -14.44 -18.80
N ALA A 148 -11.68 -14.71 -19.81
CA ALA A 148 -12.62 -15.83 -19.83
C ALA A 148 -11.97 -17.21 -19.55
N GLY A 149 -10.73 -17.43 -19.99
CA GLY A 149 -9.99 -18.68 -19.77
C GLY A 149 -9.13 -18.74 -18.50
N SER A 150 -9.19 -17.70 -17.66
CA SER A 150 -8.40 -17.57 -16.44
C SER A 150 -9.26 -17.80 -15.19
N ALA A 151 -8.63 -17.78 -14.02
CA ALA A 151 -9.28 -17.77 -12.71
C ALA A 151 -10.32 -16.66 -12.52
N TYR A 152 -10.29 -15.63 -13.35
CA TYR A 152 -11.15 -14.46 -13.27
C TYR A 152 -12.36 -14.51 -14.22
N GLY A 153 -12.44 -15.52 -15.09
CA GLY A 153 -13.44 -15.57 -16.17
C GLY A 153 -14.89 -15.52 -15.70
N ASP A 154 -15.18 -16.07 -14.52
CA ASP A 154 -16.49 -16.06 -13.89
C ASP A 154 -16.52 -15.34 -12.53
N ALA A 155 -15.48 -14.55 -12.22
CA ALA A 155 -15.44 -13.68 -11.05
C ALA A 155 -16.15 -12.33 -11.34
N SER A 156 -16.76 -11.73 -10.32
CA SER A 156 -17.15 -10.32 -10.35
C SER A 156 -15.98 -9.42 -9.97
N VAL A 157 -16.05 -8.16 -10.35
CA VAL A 157 -15.11 -7.12 -9.90
C VAL A 157 -15.10 -6.99 -8.37
N ARG A 158 -16.23 -7.25 -7.71
CA ARG A 158 -16.40 -7.27 -6.27
C ARG A 158 -15.52 -8.33 -5.62
N HIS A 159 -15.46 -9.53 -6.20
CA HIS A 159 -14.54 -10.58 -5.72
C HIS A 159 -13.08 -10.14 -5.85
N VAL A 160 -12.75 -9.43 -6.94
CA VAL A 160 -11.41 -8.86 -7.16
C VAL A 160 -11.10 -7.83 -6.08
N LEU A 161 -11.98 -6.86 -5.82
CA LEU A 161 -11.84 -5.81 -4.80
C LEU A 161 -11.65 -6.38 -3.39
N ASP A 162 -12.44 -7.39 -3.04
CA ASP A 162 -12.52 -7.93 -1.66
C ASP A 162 -11.54 -9.08 -1.42
N MET A 163 -10.65 -9.36 -2.38
CA MET A 163 -9.65 -10.45 -2.28
C MET A 163 -10.31 -11.81 -2.01
N SER A 164 -11.46 -12.06 -2.64
CA SER A 164 -12.23 -13.30 -2.47
C SER A 164 -12.30 -14.10 -3.77
N VAL A 165 -11.46 -13.79 -4.75
CA VAL A 165 -11.25 -14.66 -5.90
C VAL A 165 -10.61 -15.96 -5.43
N SER A 166 -11.27 -17.09 -5.72
CA SER A 166 -10.69 -18.43 -5.61
C SER A 166 -9.54 -18.61 -6.61
N LEU A 167 -8.33 -18.24 -6.20
CA LEU A 167 -7.15 -18.14 -7.05
C LEU A 167 -6.08 -19.13 -6.58
N ASP A 168 -5.63 -20.01 -7.48
CA ASP A 168 -4.54 -20.95 -7.23
C ASP A 168 -3.19 -20.25 -7.45
N PHE A 169 -2.83 -19.46 -6.46
CA PHE A 169 -1.60 -18.68 -6.42
C PHE A 169 -1.15 -18.58 -4.97
N GLU A 170 0.14 -18.66 -4.71
CA GLU A 170 0.72 -18.47 -3.39
C GLU A 170 1.80 -17.39 -3.46
N GLU A 171 1.79 -16.46 -2.50
CA GLU A 171 2.80 -15.41 -2.41
C GLU A 171 4.03 -15.90 -1.61
N ALA A 172 4.75 -16.88 -2.17
CA ALA A 172 5.99 -17.38 -1.58
C ALA A 172 7.13 -16.37 -1.78
N TYR A 173 7.22 -15.37 -0.88
CA TYR A 173 8.12 -14.22 -0.99
C TYR A 173 9.60 -14.55 -1.15
N LEU A 174 10.02 -15.71 -0.63
CA LEU A 174 11.41 -16.16 -0.54
C LEU A 174 11.74 -17.31 -1.51
N ASP A 175 10.76 -17.85 -2.25
CA ASP A 175 10.98 -18.93 -3.21
C ASP A 175 11.24 -18.36 -4.62
N PRO A 176 12.48 -18.49 -5.16
CA PRO A 176 12.86 -17.93 -6.46
C PRO A 176 12.26 -18.67 -7.68
N GLU A 177 11.70 -19.86 -7.48
CA GLU A 177 11.11 -20.69 -8.55
C GLU A 177 9.58 -20.72 -8.51
N SER A 178 8.98 -20.12 -7.49
CA SER A 178 7.53 -20.04 -7.32
C SER A 178 6.81 -19.29 -8.45
N ALA A 179 5.49 -19.50 -8.56
CA ALA A 179 4.62 -18.66 -9.37
C ALA A 179 4.74 -17.17 -9.00
N PHE A 180 5.03 -16.86 -7.73
CA PHE A 180 5.28 -15.50 -7.26
C PHE A 180 6.60 -14.92 -7.79
N ALA A 181 7.63 -15.73 -7.99
CA ALA A 181 8.85 -15.29 -8.65
C ALA A 181 8.65 -15.03 -10.15
N ARG A 182 7.88 -15.89 -10.85
CA ARG A 182 7.46 -15.63 -12.24
C ARG A 182 6.66 -14.32 -12.35
N TYR A 183 5.71 -14.12 -11.44
CA TYR A 183 4.96 -12.86 -11.31
C TYR A 183 5.88 -11.65 -11.15
N ARG A 184 6.87 -11.69 -10.25
CA ARG A 184 7.85 -10.60 -10.08
C ARG A 184 8.73 -10.38 -11.31
N ARG A 185 9.05 -11.43 -12.08
CA ARG A 185 9.75 -11.30 -13.36
C ARG A 185 8.88 -10.63 -14.41
N ALA A 186 7.59 -10.97 -14.48
CA ALA A 186 6.62 -10.33 -15.37
C ALA A 186 6.46 -8.82 -15.09
N THR A 187 6.72 -8.39 -13.85
CA THR A 187 6.71 -6.96 -13.47
C THR A 187 8.07 -6.27 -13.62
N LEU A 188 9.10 -6.97 -14.12
CA LEU A 188 10.49 -6.51 -14.17
C LEU A 188 11.11 -6.19 -12.80
N TRP A 189 10.56 -6.75 -11.72
CA TRP A 189 11.06 -6.51 -10.35
C TRP A 189 12.11 -7.53 -9.91
N ASN A 190 12.32 -8.57 -10.71
CA ASN A 190 13.36 -9.58 -10.55
C ASN A 190 14.15 -9.73 -11.86
N PRO A 191 15.44 -10.14 -11.80
CA PRO A 191 16.20 -10.53 -12.98
C PRO A 191 15.51 -11.65 -13.77
N GLY A 192 15.76 -11.70 -15.08
CA GLY A 192 15.16 -12.70 -15.97
C GLY A 192 13.72 -12.41 -16.40
N GLY A 193 13.22 -11.19 -16.17
CA GLY A 193 11.96 -10.70 -16.74
C GLY A 193 12.09 -10.22 -18.19
N GLY A 194 10.98 -9.74 -18.76
CA GLY A 194 10.94 -9.13 -20.10
C GLY A 194 10.55 -10.08 -21.24
N THR A 195 10.09 -11.28 -20.92
CA THR A 195 9.56 -12.27 -21.89
C THR A 195 8.06 -12.52 -21.77
N GLU A 196 7.46 -12.06 -20.67
CA GLU A 196 6.04 -12.17 -20.35
C GLU A 196 5.64 -10.87 -19.66
N SER A 197 4.54 -10.27 -20.10
CA SER A 197 4.00 -9.07 -19.45
C SER A 197 3.21 -9.41 -18.19
N LEU A 198 3.00 -8.42 -17.33
CA LEU A 198 2.16 -8.57 -16.14
C LEU A 198 0.74 -8.98 -16.52
N ARG A 199 0.20 -8.40 -17.60
CA ARG A 199 -1.12 -8.75 -18.11
C ARG A 199 -1.17 -10.21 -18.55
N GLU A 200 -0.21 -10.65 -19.37
CA GLU A 200 -0.14 -12.03 -19.84
C GLU A 200 -0.08 -13.01 -18.66
N PHE A 201 0.81 -12.75 -17.69
CA PHE A 201 0.95 -13.56 -16.50
C PHE A 201 -0.38 -13.74 -15.74
N ILE A 202 -1.09 -12.63 -15.46
CA ILE A 202 -2.36 -12.65 -14.70
C ILE A 202 -3.40 -13.55 -15.39
N LEU A 203 -3.47 -13.50 -16.72
CA LEU A 203 -4.42 -14.30 -17.49
C LEU A 203 -4.08 -15.79 -17.52
N THR A 204 -2.87 -16.20 -17.12
CA THR A 204 -2.50 -17.62 -16.99
C THR A 204 -2.97 -18.26 -15.68
N LEU A 205 -3.32 -17.45 -14.67
CA LEU A 205 -3.66 -17.95 -13.34
C LEU A 205 -4.93 -18.80 -13.38
N GLN A 206 -4.92 -19.89 -12.62
CA GLN A 206 -6.02 -20.84 -12.55
C GLN A 206 -6.77 -20.71 -11.23
N ARG A 207 -8.02 -21.13 -11.24
CA ARG A 207 -8.91 -21.05 -10.08
C ARG A 207 -8.86 -22.35 -9.29
N LEU A 208 -9.00 -22.25 -7.97
CA LEU A 208 -9.20 -23.41 -7.08
C LEU A 208 -10.65 -23.95 -7.20
N ALA A 209 -10.89 -25.15 -6.66
CA ALA A 209 -12.23 -25.76 -6.70
C ALA A 209 -13.31 -24.97 -5.94
N GLU A 210 -12.94 -24.18 -4.92
CA GLU A 210 -13.88 -23.37 -4.13
C GLU A 210 -14.54 -22.27 -4.98
N PRO A 211 -15.84 -21.95 -4.76
CA PRO A 211 -16.47 -20.77 -5.36
C PRO A 211 -15.80 -19.44 -4.93
N HIS A 212 -15.85 -18.42 -5.79
CA HIS A 212 -15.49 -17.06 -5.41
C HIS A 212 -16.37 -16.53 -4.27
N GLY A 213 -15.88 -15.51 -3.56
CA GLY A 213 -16.63 -14.87 -2.46
C GLY A 213 -16.56 -15.62 -1.13
N GLN A 214 -16.21 -16.91 -1.15
CA GLN A 214 -16.26 -17.73 0.06
C GLN A 214 -15.15 -17.38 1.04
N THR A 215 -13.91 -17.26 0.61
CA THR A 215 -12.79 -17.12 1.55
C THR A 215 -11.91 -15.95 1.15
N PHE A 216 -11.57 -15.11 2.13
CA PHE A 216 -10.59 -14.04 1.93
C PHE A 216 -9.20 -14.68 1.71
N ARG A 217 -8.62 -14.44 0.54
CA ARG A 217 -7.26 -14.82 0.18
C ARG A 217 -6.53 -13.63 -0.37
N TYR A 218 -5.56 -13.16 0.41
CA TYR A 218 -4.71 -12.08 -0.02
C TYR A 218 -3.86 -12.51 -1.21
N ARG A 219 -4.09 -11.89 -2.38
CA ARG A 219 -3.40 -12.20 -3.65
C ARG A 219 -3.17 -10.92 -4.45
N SER A 220 -1.92 -10.56 -4.64
CA SER A 220 -1.49 -9.36 -5.36
C SER A 220 -1.98 -9.31 -6.81
N PRO A 221 -2.03 -10.41 -7.59
CA PRO A 221 -2.59 -10.39 -8.94
C PRO A 221 -4.00 -9.81 -9.03
N ASN A 222 -4.84 -9.98 -7.99
CA ASN A 222 -6.17 -9.37 -7.95
C ASN A 222 -6.11 -7.84 -8.07
N SER A 223 -5.08 -7.19 -7.52
CA SER A 223 -5.03 -5.72 -7.54
C SER A 223 -4.38 -5.17 -8.81
N ASP A 224 -3.49 -5.93 -9.45
CA ASP A 224 -3.02 -5.60 -10.80
C ASP A 224 -4.12 -5.78 -11.84
N LEU A 225 -4.92 -6.86 -11.72
CA LEU A 225 -6.13 -7.00 -12.52
C LEU A 225 -7.08 -5.82 -12.28
N LEU A 226 -7.25 -5.37 -11.02
CA LEU A 226 -8.02 -4.16 -10.73
C LEU A 226 -7.46 -2.94 -11.47
N GLY A 227 -6.14 -2.76 -11.54
CA GLY A 227 -5.52 -1.71 -12.34
C GLY A 227 -5.94 -1.78 -13.81
N LEU A 228 -5.84 -2.96 -14.42
CA LEU A 228 -6.27 -3.21 -15.80
C LEU A 228 -7.77 -2.95 -16.01
N LEU A 229 -8.61 -3.36 -15.05
CA LEU A 229 -10.05 -3.13 -15.07
C LEU A 229 -10.38 -1.62 -15.11
N LEU A 230 -9.68 -0.81 -14.31
CA LEU A 230 -9.88 0.64 -14.26
C LEU A 230 -9.42 1.32 -15.56
N GLU A 231 -8.30 0.88 -16.15
CA GLU A 231 -7.85 1.39 -17.44
C GLU A 231 -8.84 1.02 -18.56
N ARG A 232 -9.36 -0.21 -18.55
CA ARG A 232 -10.38 -0.66 -19.52
C ARG A 232 -11.70 0.10 -19.40
N ALA A 233 -12.17 0.32 -18.18
CA ALA A 233 -13.42 1.02 -17.92
C ALA A 233 -13.36 2.50 -18.30
N SER A 234 -12.22 3.15 -18.05
CA SER A 234 -12.06 4.59 -18.28
C SER A 234 -11.48 4.95 -19.65
N GLY A 235 -10.77 4.02 -20.30
CA GLY A 235 -9.95 4.30 -21.48
C GLY A 235 -8.69 5.13 -21.19
N GLN A 236 -8.33 5.33 -19.92
CA GLN A 236 -7.18 6.13 -19.49
C GLN A 236 -6.11 5.26 -18.84
N ARG A 237 -4.84 5.69 -18.89
CA ARG A 237 -3.77 5.02 -18.15
C ARG A 237 -3.95 5.23 -16.65
N PHE A 238 -3.50 4.26 -15.86
CA PHE A 238 -3.61 4.31 -14.40
C PHE A 238 -2.91 5.54 -13.80
N THR A 239 -1.77 5.95 -14.35
CA THR A 239 -1.07 7.16 -13.90
C THR A 239 -1.87 8.43 -14.13
N ASP A 240 -2.65 8.48 -15.22
CA ASP A 240 -3.48 9.64 -15.56
C ASP A 240 -4.70 9.67 -14.66
N LEU A 241 -5.34 8.51 -14.43
CA LEU A 241 -6.41 8.36 -13.43
C LEU A 241 -5.94 8.78 -12.04
N MET A 242 -4.80 8.25 -11.57
CA MET A 242 -4.26 8.58 -10.26
C MET A 242 -3.95 10.07 -10.16
N ARG A 243 -3.34 10.67 -11.19
CA ARG A 243 -3.03 12.10 -11.23
C ARG A 243 -4.30 12.95 -11.15
N GLU A 244 -5.24 12.72 -12.06
CA GLU A 244 -6.38 13.62 -12.29
C GLU A 244 -7.50 13.43 -11.27
N LYS A 245 -7.78 12.19 -10.89
CA LYS A 245 -8.90 11.84 -10.01
C LYS A 245 -8.52 11.90 -8.54
N LEU A 246 -7.28 11.58 -8.19
CA LEU A 246 -6.84 11.48 -6.79
C LEU A 246 -5.78 12.51 -6.42
N TRP A 247 -4.62 12.51 -7.08
CA TRP A 247 -3.42 13.20 -6.61
C TRP A 247 -3.55 14.73 -6.65
N LEU A 248 -4.02 15.28 -7.78
CA LEU A 248 -4.27 16.72 -7.90
C LEU A 248 -5.42 17.18 -7.00
N PRO A 249 -6.61 16.54 -6.98
CA PRO A 249 -7.70 16.94 -6.09
C PRO A 249 -7.36 16.85 -4.60
N LEU A 250 -6.53 15.87 -4.21
CA LEU A 250 -6.04 15.71 -2.83
C LEU A 250 -5.15 16.90 -2.40
N GLY A 251 -4.61 17.66 -3.35
CA GLY A 251 -3.60 18.68 -3.08
C GLY A 251 -2.29 18.06 -2.64
N ALA A 252 -1.95 16.87 -3.17
CA ALA A 252 -0.67 16.24 -2.92
C ALA A 252 0.46 17.17 -3.37
N VAL A 253 1.50 17.25 -2.54
CA VAL A 253 2.58 18.23 -2.71
C VAL A 253 3.73 17.65 -3.52
N SER A 254 4.08 16.39 -3.25
CA SER A 254 5.16 15.72 -3.93
C SER A 254 4.65 14.79 -5.01
N GLU A 255 5.45 14.62 -6.06
CA GLU A 255 5.12 13.70 -7.14
C GLU A 255 5.04 12.27 -6.61
N ALA A 256 4.16 11.47 -7.20
CA ALA A 256 4.17 10.03 -7.00
C ALA A 256 4.85 9.35 -8.19
N SER A 257 5.20 8.08 -8.03
CA SER A 257 5.59 7.22 -9.14
C SER A 257 4.97 5.85 -8.96
N ILE A 258 4.85 5.10 -10.05
CA ILE A 258 4.42 3.71 -10.03
C ILE A 258 5.35 2.86 -10.90
N GLY A 259 5.77 1.69 -10.41
CA GLY A 259 6.48 0.70 -11.24
C GLY A 259 5.64 0.26 -12.43
N VAL A 260 6.28 0.00 -13.57
CA VAL A 260 5.61 -0.52 -14.78
C VAL A 260 6.37 -1.71 -15.36
N ASP A 261 5.65 -2.60 -16.03
CA ASP A 261 6.25 -3.72 -16.76
C ASP A 261 6.78 -3.30 -18.16
N MET A 262 7.12 -4.29 -18.98
CA MET A 262 7.63 -4.07 -20.34
C MET A 262 6.62 -3.43 -21.31
N GLU A 263 5.32 -3.51 -21.03
CA GLU A 263 4.25 -2.90 -21.83
C GLU A 263 3.83 -1.53 -21.27
N GLY A 264 4.38 -1.13 -20.13
CA GLY A 264 3.96 0.07 -19.41
C GLY A 264 2.75 -0.16 -18.50
N THR A 265 2.37 -1.41 -18.24
CA THR A 265 1.28 -1.80 -17.33
C THR A 265 1.67 -1.44 -15.90
N ALA A 266 0.81 -0.68 -15.23
CA ALA A 266 1.04 -0.20 -13.87
C ALA A 266 1.04 -1.34 -12.84
N ARG A 267 2.03 -1.36 -11.95
CA ARG A 267 2.11 -2.32 -10.84
C ARG A 267 1.23 -1.92 -9.66
N THR A 268 -0.08 -1.89 -9.84
CA THR A 268 -1.05 -1.33 -8.87
C THR A 268 -1.14 -2.12 -7.56
N ALA A 269 -0.73 -3.39 -7.51
CA ALA A 269 -0.70 -4.11 -6.24
C ALA A 269 0.47 -3.75 -5.31
N GLY A 270 1.48 -3.01 -5.76
CA GLY A 270 2.66 -2.77 -4.92
C GLY A 270 3.61 -1.65 -5.32
N GLY A 271 3.47 -1.08 -6.51
CA GLY A 271 4.50 -0.29 -7.15
C GLY A 271 4.46 1.20 -6.89
N ILE A 272 3.53 1.70 -6.09
CA ILE A 272 3.41 3.15 -5.84
C ILE A 272 4.52 3.59 -4.87
N SER A 273 5.13 4.73 -5.16
CA SER A 273 6.02 5.47 -4.26
C SER A 273 5.50 6.88 -4.04
N VAL A 274 5.37 7.28 -2.77
CA VAL A 274 4.84 8.57 -2.32
C VAL A 274 5.63 9.08 -1.11
N THR A 275 5.43 10.32 -0.71
CA THR A 275 5.99 10.83 0.56
C THR A 275 5.12 10.41 1.76
N PRO A 276 5.68 10.34 2.98
CA PRO A 276 4.92 10.04 4.20
C PRO A 276 3.71 10.96 4.40
N ARG A 277 3.88 12.26 4.13
CA ARG A 277 2.82 13.26 4.31
C ARG A 277 1.70 13.14 3.28
N ASP A 278 2.04 12.93 2.01
CA ASP A 278 1.00 12.72 1.00
C ASP A 278 0.23 11.41 1.26
N LEU A 279 0.90 10.38 1.78
CA LEU A 279 0.21 9.17 2.25
C LEU A 279 -0.72 9.45 3.45
N ALA A 280 -0.28 10.25 4.41
CA ALA A 280 -1.12 10.65 5.55
C ALA A 280 -2.34 11.48 5.09
N ARG A 281 -2.19 12.35 4.08
CA ARG A 281 -3.32 13.08 3.46
C ARG A 281 -4.35 12.13 2.84
N VAL A 282 -3.92 11.03 2.21
CA VAL A 282 -4.85 9.99 1.73
C VAL A 282 -5.64 9.39 2.90
N GLY A 283 -4.97 9.07 4.00
CA GLY A 283 -5.65 8.55 5.21
C GLY A 283 -6.65 9.54 5.79
N GLU A 284 -6.29 10.83 5.86
CA GLU A 284 -7.19 11.88 6.35
C GLU A 284 -8.40 12.08 5.42
N MET A 285 -8.21 12.02 4.10
CA MET A 285 -9.32 12.06 3.13
C MET A 285 -10.30 10.90 3.38
N MET A 286 -9.79 9.69 3.60
CA MET A 286 -10.63 8.54 3.93
C MET A 286 -11.35 8.73 5.27
N ARG A 287 -10.68 9.28 6.28
CA ARG A 287 -11.27 9.59 7.60
C ARG A 287 -12.41 10.59 7.49
N GLN A 288 -12.28 11.56 6.59
CA GLN A 288 -13.25 12.61 6.27
C GLN A 288 -14.31 12.17 5.26
N GLY A 289 -14.56 10.86 5.10
CA GLY A 289 -15.62 10.37 4.22
C GLY A 289 -15.39 10.65 2.73
N GLY A 290 -14.13 10.76 2.31
CA GLY A 290 -13.74 11.04 0.93
C GLY A 290 -13.56 12.54 0.61
N MET A 291 -13.60 13.40 1.62
CA MET A 291 -13.39 14.85 1.47
C MET A 291 -11.92 15.23 1.65
N ALA A 292 -11.40 16.09 0.78
CA ALA A 292 -10.13 16.81 1.00
C ALA A 292 -10.23 18.22 0.41
N ASN A 293 -9.60 19.20 1.06
CA ASN A 293 -9.57 20.60 0.60
C ASN A 293 -10.96 21.18 0.28
N GLY A 294 -11.99 20.82 1.05
CA GLY A 294 -13.36 21.28 0.84
C GLY A 294 -14.08 20.65 -0.37
N ARG A 295 -13.48 19.66 -1.02
CA ARG A 295 -14.06 18.92 -2.16
C ARG A 295 -14.24 17.44 -1.84
N ARG A 296 -15.34 16.87 -2.29
CA ARG A 296 -15.53 15.41 -2.30
C ARG A 296 -14.76 14.81 -3.47
N ILE A 297 -13.79 13.97 -3.15
CA ILE A 297 -12.99 13.22 -4.12
C ILE A 297 -13.63 11.84 -4.32
N VAL A 298 -13.84 11.12 -3.22
CA VAL A 298 -14.44 9.78 -3.22
C VAL A 298 -15.89 9.86 -2.73
N PRO A 299 -16.84 9.14 -3.34
CA PRO A 299 -18.21 9.07 -2.83
C PRO A 299 -18.24 8.61 -1.37
N GLU A 300 -19.04 9.29 -0.55
CA GLU A 300 -19.17 8.95 0.88
C GLU A 300 -19.65 7.51 1.08
N ALA A 301 -20.55 7.05 0.21
CA ALA A 301 -21.09 5.70 0.23
C ALA A 301 -19.98 4.66 0.05
N TRP A 302 -19.05 4.89 -0.90
CA TRP A 302 -17.90 4.02 -1.11
C TRP A 302 -16.96 4.00 0.09
N VAL A 303 -16.69 5.17 0.68
CA VAL A 303 -15.81 5.25 1.86
C VAL A 303 -16.45 4.53 3.06
N ARG A 304 -17.74 4.77 3.32
CA ARG A 304 -18.47 4.09 4.40
C ARG A 304 -18.53 2.58 4.20
N ASP A 305 -18.78 2.13 2.97
CA ASP A 305 -18.74 0.72 2.58
C ASP A 305 -17.35 0.11 2.87
N THR A 306 -16.29 0.81 2.47
CA THR A 306 -14.90 0.39 2.66
C THR A 306 -14.52 0.26 4.14
N THR A 307 -14.86 1.26 4.95
CA THR A 307 -14.30 1.40 6.30
C THR A 307 -15.18 0.85 7.41
N SER A 308 -16.49 0.65 7.18
CA SER A 308 -17.42 0.36 8.27
C SER A 308 -18.55 -0.62 7.95
N THR A 309 -19.23 -0.49 6.82
CA THR A 309 -20.47 -1.26 6.56
C THR A 309 -20.27 -2.49 5.68
N GLY A 310 -19.23 -2.50 4.84
CA GLY A 310 -18.94 -3.61 3.92
C GLY A 310 -17.89 -4.58 4.44
N GLY A 311 -17.62 -5.61 3.65
CA GLY A 311 -16.69 -6.70 3.95
C GLY A 311 -17.37 -7.90 4.62
N SER A 312 -17.04 -9.10 4.16
CA SER A 312 -17.62 -10.34 4.70
C SER A 312 -16.84 -10.83 5.92
N ALA A 313 -17.50 -10.85 7.08
CA ALA A 313 -16.94 -11.45 8.29
C ALA A 313 -16.68 -12.95 8.10
N ASP A 314 -17.61 -13.66 7.45
CA ASP A 314 -17.48 -15.10 7.21
C ASP A 314 -16.29 -15.42 6.30
N ALA A 315 -16.08 -14.64 5.24
CA ALA A 315 -14.94 -14.83 4.35
C ALA A 315 -13.61 -14.53 5.08
N TRP A 316 -13.61 -13.52 5.95
CA TRP A 316 -12.45 -13.21 6.80
C TRP A 316 -12.14 -14.34 7.79
N GLN A 317 -13.16 -14.90 8.46
CA GLN A 317 -13.01 -16.03 9.40
C GLN A 317 -12.50 -17.32 8.74
N ARG A 318 -12.69 -17.48 7.43
CA ARG A 318 -12.09 -18.58 6.66
C ARG A 318 -10.67 -18.27 6.16
N GLY A 319 -10.20 -17.04 6.29
CA GLY A 319 -8.88 -16.58 5.83
C GLY A 319 -7.77 -16.77 6.87
N ALA A 320 -6.55 -16.36 6.49
CA ALA A 320 -5.34 -16.56 7.30
C ALA A 320 -4.93 -15.34 8.17
N MET A 321 -5.66 -14.22 8.12
CA MET A 321 -5.29 -12.96 8.79
C MET A 321 -5.86 -12.80 10.21
N LEU A 322 -6.47 -13.86 10.75
CA LEU A 322 -7.04 -13.87 12.10
C LEU A 322 -6.05 -13.55 13.23
N PRO A 323 -4.76 -13.97 13.17
CA PRO A 323 -3.81 -13.61 14.21
C PRO A 323 -3.60 -12.09 14.36
N LEU A 324 -3.63 -11.35 13.25
CA LEU A 324 -3.46 -9.90 13.25
C LEU A 324 -4.77 -9.18 13.62
N PHE A 325 -5.89 -9.57 12.99
CA PHE A 325 -7.21 -8.98 13.28
C PHE A 325 -8.27 -10.06 13.50
N PRO A 326 -8.45 -10.55 14.74
CA PRO A 326 -9.39 -11.63 15.04
C PRO A 326 -10.85 -11.34 14.68
N LYS A 327 -11.24 -10.06 14.76
CA LYS A 327 -12.57 -9.54 14.41
C LYS A 327 -12.55 -8.71 13.12
N GLY A 328 -11.47 -8.83 12.35
CA GLY A 328 -11.25 -8.03 11.16
C GLY A 328 -12.20 -8.34 10.02
N ARG A 329 -12.15 -7.49 9.00
CA ARG A 329 -12.78 -7.69 7.70
C ARG A 329 -11.90 -7.08 6.62
N TYR A 330 -12.15 -7.45 5.37
CA TYR A 330 -11.51 -6.84 4.21
C TYR A 330 -12.56 -6.37 3.22
N ARG A 331 -12.41 -5.14 2.74
CA ARG A 331 -13.34 -4.52 1.79
C ARG A 331 -12.61 -3.50 0.93
N ASN A 332 -12.81 -3.53 -0.38
CA ASN A 332 -12.24 -2.55 -1.32
C ASN A 332 -10.74 -2.32 -1.12
N LYS A 333 -9.94 -3.38 -0.93
CA LYS A 333 -8.50 -3.28 -0.68
C LYS A 333 -8.05 -2.62 0.64
N TRP A 334 -8.94 -2.53 1.63
CA TRP A 334 -8.63 -2.03 2.97
C TRP A 334 -8.91 -3.10 4.03
N TYR A 335 -8.07 -3.09 5.07
CA TYR A 335 -8.26 -3.89 6.28
C TYR A 335 -9.09 -3.09 7.28
N GLN A 336 -10.18 -3.67 7.77
CA GLN A 336 -10.85 -3.20 8.98
C GLN A 336 -10.33 -4.03 10.15
N THR A 337 -9.85 -3.40 11.22
CA THR A 337 -9.20 -4.12 12.33
C THR A 337 -10.19 -4.89 13.19
N GLY A 338 -11.46 -4.44 13.22
CA GLY A 338 -12.48 -4.96 14.13
C GLY A 338 -12.27 -4.55 15.60
N HIS A 339 -11.33 -3.63 15.86
CA HIS A 339 -11.10 -3.06 17.18
C HIS A 339 -12.17 -2.01 17.51
N GLU A 340 -12.41 -1.75 18.79
CA GLU A 340 -13.51 -0.89 19.23
C GLU A 340 -13.40 0.56 18.74
N ASN A 341 -12.18 1.04 18.49
CA ASN A 341 -11.95 2.38 17.92
C ASN A 341 -12.38 2.50 16.45
N GLY A 342 -12.78 1.40 15.81
CA GLY A 342 -13.22 1.38 14.41
C GLY A 342 -12.06 1.59 13.44
N ALA A 343 -10.83 1.31 13.86
CA ALA A 343 -9.66 1.54 13.03
C ALA A 343 -9.67 0.68 11.75
N TYR A 344 -9.06 1.25 10.72
CA TYR A 344 -8.82 0.58 9.44
C TYR A 344 -7.46 0.99 8.91
N CYS A 345 -6.89 0.15 8.02
CA CYS A 345 -5.55 0.39 7.53
C CYS A 345 -5.28 -0.18 6.14
N GLY A 346 -4.25 0.38 5.51
CA GLY A 346 -3.49 -0.25 4.42
C GLY A 346 -2.18 -0.80 4.99
N ILE A 347 -1.81 -2.01 4.56
CA ILE A 347 -0.61 -2.71 5.01
C ILE A 347 0.24 -3.04 3.78
N GLY A 348 1.56 -2.84 3.88
CA GLY A 348 2.55 -3.23 2.90
C GLY A 348 3.72 -3.97 3.56
N ILE A 349 4.30 -4.92 2.81
CA ILE A 349 5.47 -5.69 3.26
C ILE A 349 6.62 -4.77 3.67
N HIS A 350 7.52 -5.31 4.49
CA HIS A 350 8.65 -4.58 5.08
C HIS A 350 8.23 -3.41 6.00
N GLY A 351 7.01 -3.45 6.56
CA GLY A 351 6.54 -2.52 7.58
C GLY A 351 5.90 -1.23 7.07
N GLN A 352 5.23 -1.24 5.91
CA GLN A 352 4.48 -0.06 5.44
C GLN A 352 3.08 -0.06 6.06
N TRP A 353 2.71 1.04 6.69
CA TRP A 353 1.39 1.20 7.30
C TRP A 353 0.79 2.56 6.99
N LEU A 354 -0.48 2.54 6.58
CA LEU A 354 -1.37 3.69 6.68
C LEU A 354 -2.50 3.30 7.64
N TYR A 355 -2.40 3.75 8.88
CA TYR A 355 -3.37 3.44 9.95
C TYR A 355 -4.26 4.65 10.21
N VAL A 356 -5.56 4.41 10.33
CA VAL A 356 -6.55 5.46 10.63
C VAL A 356 -7.39 5.03 11.81
N ASP A 357 -7.38 5.85 12.87
CA ASP A 357 -8.28 5.74 14.01
C ASP A 357 -9.33 6.87 13.93
N PRO A 358 -10.56 6.56 13.48
CA PRO A 358 -11.59 7.57 13.35
C PRO A 358 -12.08 8.09 14.71
N ARG A 359 -11.95 7.32 15.81
CA ARG A 359 -12.42 7.72 17.14
C ARG A 359 -11.53 8.79 17.77
N THR A 360 -10.22 8.67 17.60
CA THR A 360 -9.24 9.66 18.11
C THR A 360 -8.89 10.72 17.08
N GLU A 361 -9.44 10.60 15.86
CA GLU A 361 -9.16 11.45 14.71
C GLU A 361 -7.68 11.41 14.27
N VAL A 362 -7.00 10.30 14.50
CA VAL A 362 -5.57 10.12 14.24
C VAL A 362 -5.34 9.35 12.94
N VAL A 363 -4.38 9.82 12.15
CA VAL A 363 -3.87 9.14 10.95
C VAL A 363 -2.37 9.00 11.08
N ILE A 364 -1.85 7.79 10.86
CA ILE A 364 -0.43 7.48 10.95
C ILE A 364 0.03 6.87 9.63
N ALA A 365 1.00 7.52 8.99
CA ALA A 365 1.75 6.96 7.88
C ALA A 365 3.13 6.53 8.40
N LYS A 366 3.40 5.23 8.42
CA LYS A 366 4.69 4.64 8.78
C LYS A 366 5.28 3.94 7.56
N MET A 367 6.52 4.28 7.22
CA MET A 367 7.28 3.66 6.14
C MET A 367 8.54 3.05 6.72
N SER A 368 8.92 1.88 6.21
CA SER A 368 9.97 1.05 6.81
C SER A 368 10.77 0.26 5.77
N SER A 369 11.97 -0.15 6.17
CA SER A 369 12.83 -1.08 5.44
C SER A 369 13.17 -2.31 6.28
N GLN A 370 12.15 -2.93 6.87
CA GLN A 370 12.31 -4.13 7.70
C GLN A 370 13.02 -5.24 6.92
N PRO A 371 13.89 -6.04 7.58
CA PRO A 371 14.62 -7.11 6.90
C PRO A 371 13.71 -8.15 6.26
N GLU A 372 12.73 -8.62 7.02
CA GLU A 372 11.75 -9.59 6.53
C GLU A 372 10.59 -8.88 5.82
N PRO A 373 10.03 -9.49 4.76
CA PRO A 373 8.86 -8.95 4.08
C PRO A 373 7.60 -8.98 4.96
N VAL A 374 7.46 -10.00 5.81
CA VAL A 374 6.33 -10.19 6.74
C VAL A 374 6.90 -10.67 8.07
N ASP A 375 6.47 -10.05 9.17
CA ASP A 375 6.86 -10.37 10.54
C ASP A 375 5.61 -10.24 11.43
N ASP A 376 4.83 -11.32 11.53
CA ASP A 376 3.53 -11.30 12.21
C ASP A 376 3.62 -10.82 13.68
N PRO A 377 4.61 -11.26 14.51
CA PRO A 377 4.78 -10.72 15.85
C PRO A 377 5.01 -9.21 15.86
N LEU A 378 5.88 -8.70 14.98
CA LEU A 378 6.16 -7.27 14.91
C LEU A 378 4.95 -6.47 14.39
N ASP A 379 4.18 -7.01 13.46
CA ASP A 379 2.97 -6.37 12.94
C ASP A 379 1.91 -6.21 14.04
N ILE A 380 1.75 -7.19 14.93
CA ILE A 380 0.88 -7.08 16.12
C ILE A 380 1.37 -5.97 17.05
N GLU A 381 2.68 -5.89 17.30
CA GLU A 381 3.27 -4.83 18.11
C GLU A 381 3.11 -3.44 17.48
N ILE A 382 3.21 -3.34 16.15
CA ILE A 382 3.01 -2.09 15.41
C ILE A 382 1.56 -1.59 15.56
N VAL A 383 0.57 -2.49 15.49
CA VAL A 383 -0.83 -2.11 15.73
C VAL A 383 -1.01 -1.62 17.17
N ALA A 384 -0.46 -2.33 18.16
CA ALA A 384 -0.51 -1.91 19.56
C ALA A 384 0.18 -0.55 19.79
N PHE A 385 1.31 -0.31 19.11
CA PHE A 385 2.01 0.96 19.12
C PHE A 385 1.14 2.09 18.55
N PHE A 386 0.48 1.88 17.41
CA PHE A 386 -0.41 2.91 16.82
C PHE A 386 -1.58 3.25 17.73
N GLU A 387 -2.17 2.27 18.39
CA GLU A 387 -3.24 2.52 19.35
C GLU A 387 -2.75 3.28 20.57
N ALA A 388 -1.58 2.94 21.09
CA ALA A 388 -0.99 3.64 22.22
C ALA A 388 -0.63 5.08 21.86
N LEU A 389 -0.03 5.28 20.68
CA LEU A 389 0.30 6.59 20.15
C LEU A 389 -0.95 7.45 19.94
N SER A 390 -2.03 6.86 19.41
CA SER A 390 -3.31 7.55 19.19
C SER A 390 -4.00 8.01 20.48
N ARG A 391 -3.70 7.39 21.63
CA ARG A 391 -4.24 7.78 22.94
C ARG A 391 -3.50 8.95 23.60
N ILE A 392 -2.24 9.16 23.25
CA ILE A 392 -1.37 10.16 23.89
C ILE A 392 -1.18 11.44 23.06
N ILE A 393 -1.57 11.41 21.78
CA ILE A 393 -1.69 12.58 20.89
C ILE A 393 -3.11 13.10 21.00
#